data_AF-A0A9D6N0Y1-F1
#
_entry.id   AF-A0A9D6N0Y1-F1
#
_cell.length_a   1.000
_cell.length_b   1.000
_cell.length_c   1.000
_cell.angle_alpha   90.00
_cell.angle_beta   90.00
_cell.angle_gamma   90.00
#
_symmetry.space_group_name_H-M   'P 1'
#
loop_
_entity.id
_entity.type
_entity.pdbx_description
1 polymer ?
#
loop_
_entity_poly.entity_id
_entity_poly.type
_entity_poly.pdbx_seq_one_letter_code
_entity_poly.pdbx_strand_id
1 'polypeptide(L)' 'MTQIEQARATIFAESRGTLEGHERLLGLALNEAEALAWETGFPHLVFPTLALEKVQGVAAWASHQRSVRRPNSALLRAA' A
#
# COMPACT_ATOMS: atom_id res chain seq x y z
N MET A 1 5.09 -4.76 22.97
CA MET A 1 4.79 -4.60 21.53
C MET A 1 5.96 -5.22 20.76
N THR A 2 5.70 -6.07 19.78
CA THR A 2 6.79 -6.73 19.01
C THR A 2 7.38 -5.76 17.98
N GLN A 3 8.58 -6.04 17.48
CA GLN A 3 9.25 -5.18 16.49
C GLN A 3 8.44 -5.04 15.19
N ILE A 4 7.74 -6.11 14.79
CA ILE A 4 6.83 -6.12 13.63
C ILE A 4 5.65 -5.17 13.86
N GLU A 5 4.99 -5.24 15.02
CA GLU A 5 3.86 -4.35 15.34
C GLU A 5 4.26 -2.87 15.33
N GLN A 6 5.46 -2.55 15.84
CA GLN A 6 6.00 -1.20 15.80
C GLN A 6 6.24 -0.73 14.37
N ALA A 7 6.94 -1.53 13.57
CA ALA A 7 7.19 -1.21 12.17
C ALA A 7 5.88 -1.05 11.37
N ARG A 8 4.89 -1.91 11.64
CA ARG A 8 3.57 -1.88 10.99
C ARG A 8 2.83 -0.59 11.32
N ALA A 9 2.81 -0.20 12.60
CA ALA A 9 2.15 1.02 13.04
C ALA A 9 2.81 2.27 12.43
N THR A 10 4.15 2.33 12.41
CA THR A 10 4.90 3.44 11.80
C THR A 10 4.61 3.54 10.31
N ILE A 11 4.77 2.46 9.56
CA ILE A 11 4.56 2.46 8.10
C ILE A 11 3.09 2.80 7.78
N PHE A 12 2.13 2.28 8.54
CA PHE A 12 0.73 2.62 8.36
C PHE A 12 0.48 4.12 8.56
N ALA A 13 1.01 4.71 9.63
CA ALA A 13 0.85 6.12 9.93
C ALA A 13 1.45 7.03 8.85
N GLU A 14 2.66 6.71 8.38
CA GLU A 14 3.36 7.45 7.32
C GLU A 14 2.64 7.33 5.96
N SER A 15 2.09 6.15 5.66
CA SER A 15 1.51 5.86 4.35
C SER A 15 0.05 6.33 4.21
N ARG A 16 -0.67 6.48 5.33
CA ARG A 16 -2.10 6.81 5.32
C ARG A 16 -2.41 8.08 4.54
N GLY A 17 -1.60 9.13 4.65
CA GLY A 17 -1.82 10.39 3.94
C GLY A 17 -1.68 10.26 2.41
N THR A 18 -0.76 9.42 1.94
CA THR A 18 -0.56 9.19 0.50
C THR A 18 -1.67 8.31 -0.11
N LEU A 19 -2.25 7.44 0.71
CA LEU A 19 -3.26 6.45 0.33
C LEU A 19 -4.64 6.77 0.90
N GLU A 20 -4.95 8.05 1.11
CA GLU A 20 -6.24 8.49 1.62
C GLU A 20 -7.39 7.92 0.76
N GLY A 21 -8.40 7.35 1.41
CA GLY A 21 -9.51 6.65 0.77
C GLY A 21 -9.20 5.21 0.30
N HIS A 22 -7.97 4.73 0.51
CA HIS A 22 -7.52 3.37 0.23
C HIS A 22 -6.93 2.67 1.47
N GLU A 23 -7.34 3.07 2.68
CA GLU A 23 -6.81 2.57 3.96
C GLU A 23 -7.01 1.05 4.12
N ARG A 24 -8.12 0.53 3.59
CA ARG A 24 -8.37 -0.92 3.56
C ARG A 24 -7.32 -1.64 2.71
N LEU A 25 -6.96 -1.06 1.57
CA LEU A 25 -5.95 -1.61 0.65
C LEU A 25 -4.54 -1.52 1.26
N LEU A 26 -4.24 -0.42 1.95
CA LEU A 26 -3.02 -0.30 2.77
C LEU A 26 -2.95 -1.40 3.84
N GLY A 27 -4.04 -1.66 4.56
CA GLY A 27 -4.11 -2.75 5.53
C GLY A 27 -3.84 -4.14 4.92
N LEU A 28 -4.40 -4.41 3.72
CA LEU A 28 -4.15 -5.66 3.01
C LEU A 28 -2.69 -5.81 2.56
N ALA A 29 -2.08 -4.73 2.04
CA ALA A 29 -0.67 -4.72 1.65
C ALA A 29 0.26 -5.03 2.84
N LEU A 30 -0.03 -4.47 4.01
CA LEU A 30 0.74 -4.76 5.23
C LEU A 30 0.54 -6.21 5.70
N ASN A 31 -0.68 -6.74 5.62
CA ASN A 31 -0.95 -8.13 5.97
C ASN A 31 -0.21 -9.11 5.03
N GLU A 32 -0.16 -8.80 3.73
CA GLU A 32 0.58 -9.61 2.76
C GLU A 32 2.09 -9.54 3.00
N ALA A 33 2.64 -8.36 3.27
CA ALA A 33 4.04 -8.20 3.64
C ALA A 33 4.41 -8.97 4.91
N GLU A 34 3.53 -8.95 5.92
CA GLU A 34 3.72 -9.69 7.16
C GLU A 34 3.69 -11.21 6.91
N ALA A 35 2.71 -11.71 6.15
CA ALA A 35 2.62 -13.13 5.79
C ALA A 35 3.89 -13.61 5.07
N LEU A 36 4.36 -12.86 4.06
CA LEU A 36 5.60 -13.17 3.34
C LEU A 36 6.83 -13.11 4.24
N ALA A 37 6.89 -12.15 5.16
CA ALA A 37 8.00 -12.06 6.11
C ALA A 37 8.09 -13.30 7.00
N TRP A 38 6.96 -13.86 7.45
CA TRP A 38 6.91 -15.08 8.24
C TRP A 38 7.44 -16.32 7.49
N GLU A 39 7.30 -16.37 6.16
CA GLU A 39 7.85 -17.46 5.34
C GLU A 39 9.39 -17.47 5.27
N THR A 40 10.05 -16.34 5.59
CA THR A 40 11.51 -16.20 5.49
C THR A 40 12.29 -16.74 6.70
N GLY A 41 11.61 -17.03 7.82
CA GLY A 41 12.25 -17.38 9.10
C GLY A 41 12.88 -16.20 9.86
N PHE A 42 13.00 -15.02 9.23
CA PHE A 42 13.53 -13.79 9.85
C PHE A 42 12.56 -12.60 9.68
N PRO A 43 11.31 -12.74 10.14
CA PRO A 43 10.22 -11.83 9.78
C PRO A 43 10.46 -10.38 10.22
N HIS A 44 11.13 -10.18 11.35
CA HIS A 44 11.44 -8.86 11.89
C HIS A 44 12.49 -8.09 11.07
N LEU A 45 13.38 -8.79 10.35
CA LEU A 45 14.36 -8.17 9.46
C LEU A 45 13.75 -7.82 8.10
N VAL A 46 12.87 -8.69 7.59
CA VAL A 46 12.39 -8.61 6.21
C VAL A 46 11.08 -7.82 6.10
N PHE A 47 10.23 -7.85 7.13
CA PHE A 47 8.92 -7.19 7.13
C PHE A 47 8.97 -5.71 6.76
N PRO A 48 9.82 -4.86 7.36
CA PRO A 48 9.79 -3.41 7.06
C PRO A 48 10.02 -3.13 5.57
N THR A 49 10.94 -3.87 4.95
CA THR A 49 11.26 -3.73 3.52
C THR A 49 10.09 -4.20 2.64
N LEU A 50 9.55 -5.40 2.90
CA LEU A 50 8.40 -5.92 2.14
C LEU A 50 7.17 -5.01 2.30
N ALA A 51 6.94 -4.47 3.50
CA ALA A 51 5.83 -3.57 3.76
C ALA A 51 5.96 -2.29 2.91
N LEU A 52 7.15 -1.68 2.85
CA LEU A 52 7.40 -0.52 2.00
C LEU A 52 7.18 -0.83 0.51
N GLU A 53 7.68 -1.97 0.03
CA GLU A 53 7.49 -2.41 -1.37
C GLU A 53 6.00 -2.58 -1.72
N LYS A 54 5.23 -3.25 -0.84
CA LYS A 54 3.79 -3.46 -1.05
C LYS A 54 3.02 -2.14 -1.01
N VAL A 55 3.35 -1.24 -0.08
CA VAL A 55 2.76 0.11 0.00
C VAL A 55 3.04 0.91 -1.26
N GLN A 56 4.27 0.90 -1.75
CA GLN A 56 4.65 1.57 -2.99
C GLN A 56 3.88 1.01 -4.19
N GLY A 57 3.69 -0.31 -4.25
CA GLY A 57 2.84 -0.97 -5.24
C GLY A 57 1.39 -0.48 -5.21
N VAL A 58 0.79 -0.36 -4.01
CA VAL A 58 -0.56 0.18 -3.85
C VAL A 58 -0.62 1.66 -4.28
N ALA A 59 0.38 2.47 -3.94
CA ALA A 59 0.44 3.87 -4.35
C ALA A 59 0.52 4.02 -5.88
N ALA A 60 1.35 3.22 -6.54
CA ALA A 60 1.44 3.16 -8.00
C ALA A 60 0.11 2.75 -8.63
N TRP A 61 -0.53 1.70 -8.10
CA TRP A 61 -1.85 1.25 -8.55
C TRP A 61 -2.92 2.33 -8.36
N ALA A 62 -2.97 3.00 -7.20
CA ALA A 62 -3.94 4.06 -6.92
C ALA A 62 -3.74 5.27 -7.85
N SER A 63 -2.49 5.61 -8.17
CA SER A 63 -2.15 6.61 -9.20
C SER A 63 -2.69 6.20 -10.58
N HIS A 64 -2.45 4.94 -10.97
CA HIS A 64 -2.95 4.40 -12.23
C HIS A 64 -4.48 4.40 -12.29
N GLN A 65 -5.17 3.96 -11.23
CA GLN A 65 -6.63 3.98 -11.16
C GLN A 65 -7.21 5.39 -11.29
N ARG A 66 -6.58 6.41 -10.70
CA ARG A 66 -7.00 7.81 -10.88
C ARG A 66 -6.88 8.26 -12.33
N SER A 67 -5.84 7.82 -13.05
CA SER A 67 -5.68 8.13 -14.48
C SER A 67 -6.76 7.46 -15.34
N VAL A 68 -7.12 6.20 -15.05
CA VAL A 68 -8.18 5.46 -15.76
C VAL A 68 -9.57 6.01 -15.47
N ARG A 69 -9.83 6.39 -14.22
CA ARG A 69 -11.13 6.94 -13.79
C ARG A 69 -11.35 8.39 -14.22
N ARG A 70 -10.30 9.11 -14.64
CA ARG A 70 -10.50 10.42 -15.25
C ARG A 70 -11.31 10.22 -16.54
N PRO A 71 -12.55 10.73 -16.62
CA PRO A 71 -13.31 10.63 -17.84
C PRO A 71 -12.49 11.30 -18.95
N ASN A 72 -12.35 10.60 -20.07
CA ASN A 72 -11.73 11.18 -21.25
C ASN A 72 -12.61 12.37 -21.67
N SER A 73 -12.22 13.58 -21.31
CA SER A 73 -12.96 14.80 -21.63
C SER A 73 -13.14 14.98 -23.14
N ALA A 74 -12.33 14.29 -23.95
CA ALA A 74 -12.51 14.21 -25.39
C ALA A 74 -13.80 13.48 -25.81
N LEU A 75 -14.27 12.49 -25.05
CA LEU A 75 -15.52 11.77 -25.33
C LEU A 75 -16.76 12.56 -24.89
N LEU A 76 -16.64 13.43 -23.88
CA LEU A 76 -17.75 14.26 -23.38
C LEU A 76 -17.98 15.56 -24.17
N ARG A 77 -17.05 15.98 -25.05
CA ARG A 77 -17.23 17.17 -25.92
C ARG A 77 -17.72 16.85 -27.34
N ALA A 78 -17.98 15.58 -27.64
CA ALA A 78 -18.40 15.12 -28.97
C ALA A 78 -19.88 14.66 -29.03
N ALA A 79 -20.65 14.85 -27.96
CA ALA A 79 -22.08 14.55 -27.85
C ALA A 79 -22.88 15.84 -27.63
#